data_AF-A0A429C1K5-F1
#
_entry.id   AF-A0A429C1K5-F1
#
_cell.length_a   1.000
_cell.length_b   1.000
_cell.length_c   1.000
_cell.angle_alpha   90.00
_cell.angle_beta   90.00
_cell.angle_gamma   90.00
#
_symmetry.space_group_name_H-M   'P 1'
#
loop_
_entity.id
_entity.type
_entity.pdbx_description
1 polymer ?
#
loop_
_entity_poly.entity_id
_entity_poly.type
_entity_poly.pdbx_seq_one_letter_code
_entity_poly.pdbx_strand_id
1 'polypeptide(L)'
;MTDHTGRAGLEKDELYALALEFEQLRTDVVRSYTHSSLPDLATASHHLGALTGLVKDLSDEVLFRATDSDPGLDFGPVIAAYTSASAPAGRAMNNYTEAFEQLGFLRRYAEAPGSANLRDARQSAFDVTQDRLDLTVDSLQETFVTLRRAADWIDGTPPRVLAALSRSARPTNSIYRLPVEPPAPGPVRLAYTPAPRHGR
;
A
#
# COMPACT_ATOMS: atom_id res chain seq x y z
N MET A 1 -19.16 -21.34 -21.45
CA MET A 1 -17.97 -21.88 -20.76
C MET A 1 -16.96 -20.75 -20.79
N THR A 2 -17.01 -19.90 -19.77
CA THR A 2 -16.33 -18.61 -19.71
C THR A 2 -14.84 -18.81 -19.41
N ASP A 3 -14.01 -18.14 -20.19
CA ASP A 3 -12.54 -18.21 -20.17
C ASP A 3 -11.95 -17.43 -18.99
N HIS A 4 -12.35 -17.82 -17.77
CA HIS A 4 -11.92 -17.16 -16.53
C HIS A 4 -10.43 -17.38 -16.25
N THR A 5 -9.86 -18.48 -16.76
CA THR A 5 -8.43 -18.82 -16.60
C THR A 5 -7.54 -17.94 -17.47
N GLY A 6 -7.99 -17.59 -18.69
CA GLY A 6 -7.23 -16.70 -19.57
C GLY A 6 -7.12 -15.28 -19.02
N ARG A 7 -8.22 -14.73 -18.48
CA ARG A 7 -8.23 -13.35 -17.96
C ARG A 7 -7.44 -13.20 -16.66
N ALA A 8 -7.54 -14.14 -15.73
CA ALA A 8 -6.72 -14.10 -14.51
C ALA A 8 -5.20 -14.14 -14.80
N GLY A 9 -4.79 -14.89 -15.83
CA GLY A 9 -3.42 -14.85 -16.35
C GLY A 9 -3.01 -13.47 -16.87
N LEU A 10 -3.90 -12.78 -17.59
CA LEU A 10 -3.65 -11.42 -18.07
C LEU A 10 -3.50 -10.41 -16.92
N GLU A 11 -4.39 -10.43 -15.93
CA GLU A 11 -4.32 -9.52 -14.76
C GLU A 11 -3.02 -9.71 -13.99
N LYS A 12 -2.58 -10.97 -13.86
CA LYS A 12 -1.30 -11.33 -13.23
C LYS A 12 -0.10 -10.80 -14.02
N ASP A 13 -0.11 -10.99 -15.35
CA ASP A 13 0.97 -10.53 -16.21
C ASP A 13 1.07 -9.00 -16.23
N GLU A 14 -0.06 -8.29 -16.20
CA GLU A 14 -0.11 -6.82 -16.10
C GLU A 14 0.47 -6.31 -14.77
N LEU A 15 0.13 -6.95 -13.65
CA LEU A 15 0.73 -6.58 -12.35
C LEU A 15 2.23 -6.83 -12.31
N TYR A 16 2.72 -7.93 -12.89
CA TYR A 16 4.16 -8.16 -12.99
C TYR A 16 4.85 -7.17 -13.91
N ALA A 17 4.23 -6.84 -15.05
CA ALA A 17 4.77 -5.87 -15.98
C ALA A 17 4.94 -4.51 -15.30
N LEU A 18 3.90 -4.01 -14.63
CA LEU A 18 3.99 -2.74 -13.92
C LEU A 18 4.98 -2.79 -12.75
N ALA A 19 5.05 -3.92 -12.03
CA ALA A 19 6.06 -4.11 -11.01
C ALA A 19 7.48 -3.97 -11.58
N LEU A 20 7.77 -4.59 -12.73
CA LEU A 20 9.05 -4.50 -13.40
C LEU A 20 9.39 -3.06 -13.83
N GLU A 21 8.40 -2.28 -14.24
CA GLU A 21 8.63 -0.87 -14.58
C GLU A 21 9.04 -0.04 -13.36
N PHE A 22 8.43 -0.26 -12.19
CA PHE A 22 8.88 0.35 -10.94
C PHE A 22 10.31 -0.07 -10.55
N GLU A 23 10.65 -1.35 -10.73
CA GLU A 23 12.00 -1.86 -10.46
C GLU A 23 13.05 -1.30 -11.44
N GLN A 24 12.66 -1.12 -12.71
CA GLN A 24 13.49 -0.49 -13.72
C GLN A 24 13.77 0.98 -13.36
N LEU A 25 12.73 1.75 -13.01
CA LEU A 25 12.89 3.12 -12.55
C LEU A 25 13.78 3.20 -11.31
N ARG A 26 13.58 2.30 -10.33
CA ARG A 26 14.44 2.21 -9.14
C ARG A 26 15.91 2.03 -9.53
N THR A 27 16.17 1.12 -10.45
CA THR A 27 17.52 0.82 -10.94
C THR A 27 18.15 2.03 -11.63
N ASP A 28 17.37 2.75 -12.43
CA ASP A 28 17.85 3.96 -13.12
C ASP A 28 18.14 5.10 -12.15
N VAL A 29 17.29 5.27 -11.13
CA VAL A 29 17.55 6.20 -10.03
C VAL A 29 18.86 5.83 -9.32
N VAL A 30 19.04 4.59 -8.88
CA VAL A 30 20.28 4.13 -8.20
C VAL A 30 21.53 4.37 -9.06
N ARG A 31 21.46 4.17 -10.37
CA ARG A 31 22.60 4.39 -11.28
C ARG A 31 22.98 5.86 -11.46
N SER A 32 22.06 6.78 -11.16
CA SER A 32 22.22 8.20 -11.44
C SER A 32 22.92 8.99 -10.34
N TYR A 33 23.14 8.39 -9.17
CA TYR A 33 23.81 9.04 -8.05
C TYR A 33 24.76 8.11 -7.32
N THR A 34 25.71 8.70 -6.61
CA THR A 34 26.64 7.99 -5.73
C THR A 34 26.76 8.76 -4.42
N HIS A 35 27.54 8.25 -3.48
CA HIS A 35 27.84 8.97 -2.25
C HIS A 35 28.51 10.34 -2.49
N SER A 36 29.10 10.59 -3.66
CA SER A 36 29.77 11.85 -3.99
C SER A 36 29.19 12.59 -5.20
N SER A 37 28.07 12.11 -5.78
CA SER A 37 27.50 12.71 -6.97
C SER A 37 25.98 12.63 -6.98
N LEU A 38 25.35 13.67 -7.53
CA LEU A 38 23.91 13.76 -7.73
C LEU A 38 23.58 13.75 -9.22
N PRO A 39 22.36 13.36 -9.61
CA PRO A 39 21.93 13.46 -11.01
C PRO A 39 21.84 14.93 -11.42
N ASP A 40 22.09 15.21 -12.70
CA ASP A 40 21.77 16.52 -13.24
C ASP A 40 20.25 16.74 -13.35
N LEU A 41 19.84 18.00 -13.54
CA LEU A 41 18.42 18.33 -13.61
C LEU A 41 17.69 17.67 -14.80
N ALA A 42 18.39 17.37 -15.89
CA ALA A 42 17.78 16.72 -17.05
C ALA A 42 17.43 15.27 -16.72
N THR A 43 18.41 14.52 -16.20
CA THR A 43 18.25 13.15 -15.70
C THR A 43 17.19 13.10 -14.62
N ALA A 44 17.24 14.04 -13.66
CA ALA A 44 16.26 14.10 -12.59
C ALA A 44 14.84 14.36 -13.12
N SER A 45 14.68 15.21 -14.15
CA SER A 45 13.39 15.48 -14.78
C SER A 45 12.85 14.25 -15.51
N HIS A 46 13.70 13.46 -16.16
CA HIS A 46 13.30 12.21 -16.80
C HIS A 46 12.77 11.20 -15.78
N HIS A 47 13.45 11.01 -14.66
CA HIS A 47 12.96 10.12 -13.60
C HIS A 47 11.64 10.62 -13.00
N LEU A 48 11.50 11.94 -12.77
CA LEU A 48 10.25 12.50 -12.24
C LEU A 48 9.09 12.27 -13.23
N GLY A 49 9.34 12.44 -14.53
CA GLY A 49 8.36 12.13 -15.58
C GLY A 49 7.97 10.66 -15.58
N ALA A 50 8.94 9.75 -15.52
CA ALA A 50 8.69 8.30 -15.44
C ALA A 50 7.88 7.93 -14.19
N LEU A 51 8.28 8.44 -13.02
CA LEU A 51 7.56 8.19 -11.76
C LEU A 51 6.12 8.71 -11.82
N THR A 52 5.91 9.88 -12.43
CA THR A 52 4.57 10.46 -12.58
C THR A 52 3.70 9.60 -13.50
N GLY A 53 4.27 9.08 -14.59
CA GLY A 53 3.62 8.11 -15.47
C GLY A 53 3.16 6.87 -14.69
N LEU A 54 4.07 6.20 -13.99
CA LEU A 54 3.75 4.98 -13.24
C LEU A 54 2.69 5.20 -12.15
N VAL A 55 2.75 6.32 -11.42
CA VAL A 55 1.73 6.67 -10.42
C VAL A 55 0.36 6.89 -11.08
N LYS A 56 0.33 7.51 -12.25
CA LYS A 56 -0.90 7.68 -13.03
C LYS A 56 -1.43 6.32 -13.49
N ASP A 57 -0.58 5.44 -13.98
CA ASP A 57 -0.97 4.10 -14.45
C ASP A 57 -1.64 3.28 -13.33
N LEU A 58 -1.15 3.39 -12.09
CA LEU A 58 -1.83 2.79 -10.92
C LEU A 58 -3.27 3.29 -10.77
N SER A 59 -3.50 4.60 -10.94
CA SER A 59 -4.84 5.18 -10.78
C SER A 59 -5.75 4.90 -11.98
N ASP A 60 -5.20 4.87 -13.19
CA ASP A 60 -5.92 4.54 -14.41
C ASP A 60 -6.42 3.10 -14.38
N GLU A 61 -5.59 2.15 -13.92
CA GLU A 61 -6.02 0.75 -13.78
C GLU A 61 -7.15 0.58 -12.76
N VAL A 62 -7.09 1.30 -11.64
CA VAL A 62 -8.18 1.30 -10.66
C VAL A 62 -9.46 1.83 -11.28
N LEU A 63 -9.39 2.95 -12.03
CA LEU A 63 -10.55 3.52 -12.70
C LEU A 63 -11.12 2.60 -13.77
N PHE A 64 -10.25 2.02 -14.60
CA PHE A 64 -10.61 1.09 -15.66
C PHE A 64 -11.40 -0.09 -15.07
N ARG A 65 -10.87 -0.75 -14.04
CA ARG A 65 -11.53 -1.90 -13.41
C ARG A 65 -12.74 -1.56 -12.56
N ALA A 66 -12.79 -0.37 -11.96
CA ALA A 66 -13.95 0.08 -11.18
C ALA A 66 -15.14 0.45 -12.07
N THR A 67 -14.91 0.74 -13.36
CA THR A 67 -15.96 1.10 -14.32
C THR A 67 -16.36 -0.07 -15.23
N ASP A 68 -15.52 -1.10 -15.36
CA ASP A 68 -15.87 -2.35 -16.01
C ASP A 68 -17.01 -3.05 -15.22
N SER A 69 -18.15 -3.24 -15.89
CA SER A 69 -19.37 -3.79 -15.29
C SER A 69 -19.63 -5.23 -15.75
N ASP A 70 -18.61 -5.94 -16.24
CA ASP A 70 -18.74 -7.35 -16.63
C ASP A 70 -19.18 -8.22 -15.42
N PRO A 71 -20.42 -8.77 -15.43
CA PRO A 71 -20.97 -9.50 -14.29
C PRO A 71 -20.23 -10.81 -13.95
N GLY A 72 -19.33 -11.27 -14.82
CA GLY A 72 -18.59 -12.51 -14.66
C GLY A 72 -17.22 -12.37 -13.98
N LEU A 73 -16.80 -11.16 -13.59
CA LEU A 73 -15.44 -10.89 -13.14
C LEU A 73 -15.42 -10.21 -11.77
N ASP A 74 -14.59 -10.74 -10.87
CA ASP A 74 -14.29 -10.11 -9.59
C ASP A 74 -12.98 -9.34 -9.68
N PHE A 75 -13.07 -8.03 -9.93
CA PHE A 75 -11.91 -7.13 -9.95
C PHE A 75 -11.46 -6.68 -8.56
N GLY A 76 -12.15 -7.07 -7.49
CA GLY A 76 -11.83 -6.64 -6.12
C GLY A 76 -10.37 -6.88 -5.73
N PRO A 77 -9.80 -8.08 -5.96
CA PRO A 77 -8.39 -8.37 -5.68
C PRO A 77 -7.43 -7.48 -6.49
N VAL A 78 -7.75 -7.24 -7.76
CA VAL A 78 -6.91 -6.47 -8.67
C VAL A 78 -6.91 -4.98 -8.27
N ILE A 79 -8.09 -4.41 -7.99
CA ILE A 79 -8.24 -3.04 -7.48
C ILE A 79 -7.49 -2.89 -6.15
N ALA A 80 -7.58 -3.87 -5.26
CA ALA A 80 -6.85 -3.86 -4.00
C ALA A 80 -5.33 -3.88 -4.20
N ALA A 81 -4.83 -4.58 -5.24
CA ALA A 81 -3.41 -4.61 -5.59
C ALA A 81 -2.89 -3.22 -5.97
N TYR A 82 -3.53 -2.58 -6.96
CA TYR A 82 -3.12 -1.26 -7.45
C TYR A 82 -3.24 -0.18 -6.37
N THR A 83 -4.35 -0.16 -5.64
CA THR A 83 -4.55 0.82 -4.55
C THR A 83 -3.55 0.64 -3.40
N SER A 84 -3.17 -0.59 -3.07
CA SER A 84 -2.14 -0.86 -2.05
C SER A 84 -0.76 -0.38 -2.49
N ALA A 85 -0.44 -0.49 -3.79
CA ALA A 85 0.81 -0.01 -4.37
C ALA A 85 0.86 1.54 -4.49
N SER A 86 -0.29 2.22 -4.56
CA SER A 86 -0.33 3.69 -4.64
C SER A 86 0.27 4.38 -3.42
N ALA A 87 0.17 3.78 -2.23
CA ALA A 87 0.71 4.39 -1.01
C ALA A 87 2.26 4.51 -1.01
N PRO A 88 3.03 3.43 -1.23
CA PRO A 88 4.49 3.55 -1.37
C PRO A 88 4.89 4.35 -2.63
N ALA A 89 4.17 4.23 -3.75
CA ALA A 89 4.46 5.04 -4.95
C ALA A 89 4.30 6.56 -4.70
N GLY A 90 3.27 6.94 -3.93
CA GLY A 90 3.07 8.33 -3.52
C GLY A 90 4.17 8.85 -2.59
N ARG A 91 4.71 8.00 -1.70
CA ARG A 91 5.89 8.37 -0.89
C ARG A 91 7.13 8.54 -1.76
N ALA A 92 7.35 7.66 -2.73
CA ALA A 92 8.44 7.81 -3.70
C ALA A 92 8.33 9.16 -4.42
N MET A 93 7.12 9.52 -4.88
CA MET A 93 6.87 10.82 -5.52
C MET A 93 7.24 11.99 -4.61
N ASN A 94 6.73 12.00 -3.37
CA ASN A 94 7.01 13.07 -2.42
C ASN A 94 8.51 13.24 -2.19
N ASN A 95 9.21 12.16 -1.85
CA ASN A 95 10.65 12.18 -1.61
C ASN A 95 11.42 12.68 -2.84
N TYR A 96 11.07 12.19 -4.03
CA TYR A 96 11.75 12.57 -5.25
C TYR A 96 11.52 14.04 -5.62
N THR A 97 10.32 14.58 -5.38
CA THR A 97 10.04 16.00 -5.61
C THR A 97 10.80 16.90 -4.65
N GLU A 98 11.00 16.49 -3.39
CA GLU A 98 11.86 17.22 -2.44
C GLU A 98 13.33 17.19 -2.90
N ALA A 99 13.84 16.05 -3.37
CA ALA A 99 15.17 15.97 -3.98
C ALA A 99 15.29 16.90 -5.21
N PHE A 100 14.28 16.91 -6.06
CA PHE A 100 14.23 17.73 -7.27
C PHE A 100 14.29 19.23 -6.97
N GLU A 101 13.62 19.68 -5.92
CA GLU A 101 13.70 21.06 -5.43
C GLU A 101 15.14 21.43 -5.03
N GLN A 102 15.82 20.56 -4.28
CA GLN A 102 17.20 20.79 -3.86
C GLN A 102 18.18 20.83 -5.05
N LEU A 103 17.98 19.97 -6.06
CA LEU A 103 18.75 20.04 -7.31
C LEU A 103 18.56 21.39 -8.02
N GLY A 104 17.34 21.92 -8.00
CA GLY A 104 17.03 23.26 -8.52
C GLY A 104 17.77 24.37 -7.76
N PHE A 105 17.80 24.27 -6.43
CA PHE A 105 18.59 25.18 -5.58
C PHE A 105 20.08 25.12 -5.91
N LEU A 106 20.66 23.91 -5.99
CA LEU A 106 22.07 23.70 -6.31
C LEU A 106 22.42 24.28 -7.68
N ARG A 107 21.56 24.05 -8.69
CA ARG A 107 21.75 24.63 -10.03
C ARG A 107 21.72 26.15 -10.00
N ARG A 108 20.71 26.74 -9.34
CA ARG A 108 20.53 28.20 -9.26
C ARG A 108 21.76 28.88 -8.68
N TYR A 109 22.40 28.24 -7.71
CA TYR A 109 23.53 28.81 -6.99
C TYR A 109 24.87 28.22 -7.38
N ALA A 110 25.01 27.43 -8.45
CA ALA A 110 26.28 26.78 -8.79
C ALA A 110 27.45 27.78 -8.94
N GLU A 111 27.22 28.88 -9.66
CA GLU A 111 28.25 29.89 -9.99
C GLU A 111 28.31 31.08 -9.00
N ALA A 112 27.45 31.08 -7.98
CA ALA A 112 27.41 32.19 -7.04
C ALA A 112 28.69 32.21 -6.17
N PRO A 113 29.24 33.41 -5.83
CA PRO A 113 30.40 33.50 -4.95
C PRO A 113 30.14 32.81 -3.59
N GLY A 114 31.06 31.94 -3.18
CA GLY A 114 30.90 31.13 -1.97
C GLY A 114 31.10 31.94 -0.69
N SER A 115 30.03 32.51 -0.13
CA SER A 115 30.02 32.91 1.27
C SER A 115 30.01 31.65 2.17
N ALA A 116 30.39 31.78 3.45
CA ALA A 116 30.32 30.66 4.39
C ALA A 116 28.91 30.04 4.42
N ASN A 117 27.88 30.87 4.63
CA ASN A 117 26.49 30.43 4.66
C ASN A 117 26.05 29.73 3.36
N LEU A 118 26.52 30.20 2.20
CA LEU A 118 26.15 29.58 0.93
C LEU A 118 26.84 28.23 0.71
N ARG A 119 28.07 28.07 1.18
CA ARG A 119 28.75 26.77 1.16
C ARG A 119 28.02 25.76 2.04
N ASP A 120 27.64 26.15 3.25
CA ASP A 120 26.90 25.30 4.18
C ASP A 120 25.52 24.95 3.62
N ALA A 121 24.81 25.91 3.02
CA ALA A 121 23.52 25.67 2.38
C ALA A 121 23.63 24.70 1.18
N ARG A 122 24.68 24.81 0.36
CA ARG A 122 24.92 23.85 -0.75
C ARG A 122 25.22 22.45 -0.22
N GLN A 123 26.01 22.33 0.84
CA GLN A 123 26.29 21.03 1.45
C GLN A 123 25.01 20.43 2.03
N SER A 124 24.23 21.21 2.77
CA SER A 124 22.94 20.74 3.32
C SER A 124 21.97 20.32 2.20
N ALA A 125 21.88 21.08 1.10
CA ALA A 125 21.03 20.70 -0.03
C ALA A 125 21.53 19.41 -0.69
N PHE A 126 22.84 19.20 -0.80
CA PHE A 126 23.43 17.96 -1.29
C PHE A 126 23.05 16.77 -0.40
N ASP A 127 23.24 16.90 0.91
CA ASP A 127 22.95 15.84 1.89
C ASP A 127 21.46 15.48 1.91
N VAL A 128 20.57 16.48 1.89
CA VAL A 128 19.12 16.28 1.79
C VAL A 128 18.76 15.60 0.47
N THR A 129 19.38 15.98 -0.65
CA THR A 129 19.12 15.32 -1.93
C THR A 129 19.46 13.83 -1.85
N GLN A 130 20.61 13.46 -1.25
CA GLN A 130 20.99 12.05 -1.09
C GLN A 130 19.97 11.27 -0.24
N ASP A 131 19.63 11.79 0.94
CA ASP A 131 18.63 11.15 1.83
C ASP A 131 17.30 10.92 1.10
N ARG A 132 16.83 11.94 0.37
CA ARG A 132 15.58 11.85 -0.38
C ARG A 132 15.63 10.88 -1.55
N LEU A 133 16.77 10.76 -2.24
CA LEU A 133 16.95 9.75 -3.29
C LEU A 133 16.95 8.34 -2.69
N ASP A 134 17.61 8.12 -1.57
CA ASP A 134 17.60 6.81 -0.87
C ASP A 134 16.18 6.43 -0.43
N LEU A 135 15.43 7.35 0.18
CA LEU A 135 14.03 7.12 0.55
C LEU A 135 13.12 6.90 -0.66
N THR A 136 13.44 7.49 -1.81
CA THR A 136 12.74 7.20 -3.07
C THR A 136 13.00 5.77 -3.49
N VAL A 137 14.27 5.34 -3.51
CA VAL A 137 14.66 3.97 -3.88
C VAL A 137 13.96 2.93 -3.02
N ASP A 138 13.91 3.15 -1.70
CA ASP A 138 13.21 2.25 -0.77
C ASP A 138 11.69 2.20 -1.05
N SER A 139 11.08 3.35 -1.34
CA SER A 139 9.65 3.42 -1.64
C SER A 139 9.30 2.78 -2.99
N LEU A 140 10.17 2.90 -4.00
CA LEU A 140 10.03 2.19 -5.27
C LEU A 140 10.16 0.68 -5.09
N GLN A 141 11.13 0.23 -4.29
CA GLN A 141 11.29 -1.19 -3.93
C GLN A 141 10.05 -1.74 -3.23
N GLU A 142 9.48 -1.00 -2.29
CA GLU A 142 8.26 -1.39 -1.59
C GLU A 142 7.07 -1.50 -2.55
N THR A 143 6.96 -0.57 -3.51
CA THR A 143 5.92 -0.59 -4.56
C THR A 143 6.05 -1.83 -5.44
N PHE A 144 7.25 -2.10 -5.95
CA PHE A 144 7.56 -3.31 -6.72
C PHE A 144 7.19 -4.59 -5.96
N VAL A 145 7.61 -4.71 -4.71
CA VAL A 145 7.32 -5.89 -3.88
C VAL A 145 5.83 -6.04 -3.63
N THR A 146 5.09 -4.93 -3.47
CA THR A 146 3.65 -4.93 -3.26
C THR A 146 2.90 -5.46 -4.48
N LEU A 147 3.21 -4.93 -5.67
CA LEU A 147 2.61 -5.38 -6.93
C LEU A 147 2.96 -6.84 -7.24
N ARG A 148 4.24 -7.20 -7.10
CA ARG A 148 4.71 -8.57 -7.34
C ARG A 148 4.01 -9.57 -6.43
N ARG A 149 3.91 -9.27 -5.14
CA ARG A 149 3.18 -10.13 -4.18
C ARG A 149 1.71 -10.21 -4.57
N ALA A 150 1.08 -9.10 -4.95
CA ALA A 150 -0.32 -9.14 -5.35
C ALA A 150 -0.53 -10.04 -6.57
N ALA A 151 0.36 -9.99 -7.56
CA ALA A 151 0.36 -10.89 -8.72
C ALA A 151 0.50 -12.37 -8.32
N ASP A 152 1.35 -12.67 -7.33
CA ASP A 152 1.53 -14.05 -6.83
C ASP A 152 0.25 -14.62 -6.19
N TRP A 153 -0.62 -13.76 -5.63
CA TRP A 153 -1.80 -14.16 -4.84
C TRP A 153 -3.14 -13.81 -5.48
N ILE A 154 -3.17 -13.36 -6.74
CA ILE A 154 -4.41 -12.86 -7.37
C ILE A 154 -5.46 -13.96 -7.56
N ASP A 155 -5.01 -15.20 -7.78
CA ASP A 155 -5.84 -16.41 -7.87
C ASP A 155 -6.12 -17.06 -6.50
N GLY A 156 -5.57 -16.48 -5.42
CA GLY A 156 -5.52 -17.07 -4.09
C GLY A 156 -6.21 -16.23 -3.02
N THR A 157 -6.49 -16.85 -1.87
CA THR A 157 -6.95 -16.09 -0.71
C THR A 157 -5.80 -15.25 -0.15
N PRO A 158 -5.96 -13.91 0.03
CA PRO A 158 -4.88 -13.06 0.51
C PRO A 158 -4.28 -13.55 1.83
N PRO A 159 -2.95 -13.45 2.05
CA PRO A 159 -2.30 -13.91 3.27
C PRO A 159 -2.86 -13.29 4.56
N ARG A 160 -3.37 -12.05 4.49
CA ARG A 160 -4.07 -11.40 5.59
C ARG A 160 -5.36 -12.11 5.97
N VAL A 161 -6.13 -12.57 4.99
CA VAL A 161 -7.35 -13.33 5.22
C VAL A 161 -6.99 -14.69 5.80
N LEU A 162 -5.96 -15.36 5.28
CA LEU A 162 -5.45 -16.60 5.88
C LEU A 162 -4.95 -16.41 7.32
N ALA A 163 -4.24 -15.31 7.60
CA ALA A 163 -3.75 -14.97 8.94
C ALA A 163 -4.87 -14.51 9.88
N ALA A 164 -5.96 -13.96 9.37
CA ALA A 164 -7.16 -13.63 10.13
C ALA A 164 -8.00 -14.89 10.40
N LEU A 165 -8.13 -15.78 9.42
CA LEU A 165 -8.77 -17.09 9.52
C LEU A 165 -8.03 -18.00 10.51
N SER A 166 -6.70 -18.00 10.51
CA SER A 166 -5.92 -18.77 11.48
C SER A 166 -6.06 -18.23 12.91
N ARG A 167 -6.28 -16.91 13.08
CA ARG A 167 -6.58 -16.30 14.39
C ARG A 167 -8.02 -16.52 14.85
N SER A 168 -8.98 -16.58 13.91
CA SER A 168 -10.39 -16.82 14.21
C SER A 168 -10.73 -18.31 14.35
N ALA A 169 -9.86 -19.20 13.89
CA ALA A 169 -9.88 -20.62 14.22
C ALA A 169 -9.59 -20.82 15.72
N ARG A 170 -10.58 -20.53 16.56
CA ARG A 170 -10.63 -21.09 17.91
C ARG A 170 -10.64 -22.61 17.72
N PRO A 171 -9.70 -23.36 18.30
CA PRO A 171 -9.78 -24.80 18.25
C PRO A 171 -11.10 -25.22 18.89
N THR A 172 -11.95 -25.91 18.12
CA THR A 172 -13.17 -26.58 18.65
C THR A 172 -12.81 -27.57 19.78
N ASN A 173 -11.52 -27.94 19.88
CA ASN A 173 -10.93 -28.78 20.92
C ASN A 173 -10.10 -27.97 21.94
N SER A 174 -10.53 -26.77 22.32
CA SER A 174 -9.97 -26.14 23.52
C SER A 174 -10.40 -26.93 24.76
N ILE A 175 -9.42 -27.54 25.42
CA ILE A 175 -9.56 -28.24 26.71
C ILE A 175 -9.96 -27.27 27.85
N TYR A 176 -9.94 -25.95 27.59
CA TYR A 176 -10.47 -24.92 28.47
C TYR A 176 -11.94 -24.62 28.11
N ARG A 177 -12.83 -25.56 28.45
CA ARG A 177 -14.27 -25.27 28.55
C ARG A 177 -14.49 -24.45 29.83
N LEU A 178 -14.87 -23.19 29.70
CA LEU A 178 -15.43 -22.44 30.83
C LEU A 178 -16.73 -23.12 31.30
N PRO A 179 -17.04 -23.15 32.61
CA PRO A 179 -18.24 -23.81 33.11
C PRO A 179 -19.49 -23.18 32.48
N VAL A 180 -20.41 -24.04 32.03
CA VAL A 180 -21.74 -23.62 31.58
C VAL A 180 -22.47 -23.03 32.79
N GLU A 181 -22.79 -21.75 32.72
CA GLU A 181 -23.62 -21.08 33.72
C GLU A 181 -25.04 -21.67 33.66
N PRO A 182 -25.63 -22.10 34.79
CA PRO A 182 -26.95 -22.71 34.79
C PRO A 182 -28.01 -21.68 34.35
N PRO A 183 -29.07 -22.11 33.63
CA PRO A 183 -30.10 -21.19 33.18
C PRO A 183 -30.83 -20.55 34.37
N ALA A 184 -31.05 -19.24 34.28
CA ALA A 184 -31.75 -18.46 35.29
C ALA A 184 -33.13 -19.06 35.61
N PRO A 185 -33.55 -19.10 36.89
CA PRO A 185 -34.87 -19.59 37.26
C PRO A 185 -35.96 -18.67 36.68
N GLY A 186 -36.88 -19.28 35.93
CA GLY A 186 -38.06 -18.59 35.39
C GLY A 186 -39.01 -18.09 36.48
N PRO A 187 -39.91 -17.14 36.16
CA PRO A 187 -40.72 -16.45 37.16
C PRO A 187 -41.67 -17.40 37.90
N VAL A 188 -41.56 -17.43 39.22
CA VAL A 188 -42.42 -18.17 40.13
C VAL A 188 -43.81 -17.52 40.14
N ARG A 189 -44.83 -18.22 39.65
CA ARG A 189 -46.24 -17.82 39.82
C ARG A 189 -46.64 -17.96 41.29
N LEU A 190 -46.88 -16.83 41.97
CA LEU A 190 -47.45 -16.82 43.32
C LEU A 190 -48.91 -17.31 43.26
N ALA A 191 -49.18 -18.40 43.98
CA ALA A 191 -50.51 -18.96 44.14
C ALA A 191 -51.39 -18.00 44.97
N TYR A 192 -52.49 -17.55 44.37
CA TYR A 192 -53.50 -16.74 45.04
C TYR A 192 -54.24 -17.58 46.08
N THR A 193 -54.16 -17.20 47.36
CA THR A 193 -54.95 -17.80 48.44
C THR A 193 -55.93 -16.74 48.95
N PRO A 194 -57.26 -16.93 48.79
CA PRO A 194 -58.24 -15.97 49.29
C PRO A 194 -58.41 -16.14 50.81
N ALA A 195 -58.34 -15.03 51.54
CA ALA A 195 -58.61 -15.00 52.98
C ALA A 195 -60.12 -14.85 53.25
N PRO A 196 -60.70 -15.60 54.22
CA PRO A 196 -62.08 -15.40 54.65
C PRO A 196 -62.15 -14.40 55.80
N ARG A 197 -63.25 -13.64 55.90
CA ARG A 197 -64.25 -13.77 57.00
C ARG A 197 -65.25 -12.60 57.10
N HIS A 198 -66.51 -13.03 57.27
CA HIS A 198 -67.57 -12.55 58.17
C HIS A 198 -67.92 -11.04 58.26
N GLY A 199 -69.08 -10.72 57.69
CA GLY A 199 -70.33 -10.55 58.45
C GLY A 199 -70.41 -9.44 59.51
N ARG A 200 -71.20 -8.41 59.19
CA ARG A 200 -72.23 -7.89 60.10
C ARG A 200 -73.38 -7.31 59.29
#